data_AF-A0A8F5R504-F1
#
_entry.id   AF-A0A8F5R504-F1
#
_cell.length_a   1.000
_cell.length_b   1.000
_cell.length_c   1.000
_cell.angle_alpha   90.00
_cell.angle_beta   90.00
_cell.angle_gamma   90.00
#
_symmetry.space_group_name_H-M   'P 1'
#
loop_
_entity.id
_entity.type
_entity.pdbx_description
1 polymer ?
#
loop_
_entity_poly.entity_id
_entity_poly.type
_entity_poly.pdbx_seq_one_letter_code
_entity_poly.pdbx_strand_id
1 'polypeptide(L)'
;MKMKRFFFLIILASAISISSMAEGVLTRFHRIGNGSNREVDRASMHLPITVDYDPASGIIKVTGEESIEAEVYVCDSAGQVEGYSPTLNSSFSISSPGIHYVYIYGDGWCGEAEIPGNTI
;
A
#
# COMPACT_ATOMS: atom_id res chain seq x y z
N MET A 1 -53.62 35.42 -7.25
CA MET A 1 -52.74 34.54 -8.07
C MET A 1 -51.40 34.46 -7.34
N LYS A 2 -51.19 33.61 -6.32
CA LYS A 2 -51.13 32.14 -6.25
C LYS A 2 -49.90 31.55 -6.93
N MET A 3 -48.71 31.73 -6.33
CA MET A 3 -47.54 30.88 -6.58
C MET A 3 -46.66 30.75 -5.32
N LYS A 4 -46.87 29.67 -4.56
CA LYS A 4 -45.81 29.00 -3.79
C LYS A 4 -46.02 27.51 -4.00
N ARG A 5 -45.52 27.02 -5.14
CA ARG A 5 -45.46 25.59 -5.43
C ARG A 5 -44.07 25.13 -5.00
N PHE A 6 -43.99 24.67 -3.76
CA PHE A 6 -42.93 23.78 -3.30
C PHE A 6 -43.03 22.49 -4.12
N PHE A 7 -42.04 22.17 -4.93
CA PHE A 7 -41.79 20.79 -5.34
C PHE A 7 -40.27 20.58 -5.39
N PHE A 8 -39.81 19.79 -4.43
CA PHE A 8 -38.48 19.21 -4.35
C PHE A 8 -38.18 18.42 -5.63
N LEU A 9 -37.16 18.82 -6.39
CA LEU A 9 -36.52 17.93 -7.35
C LEU A 9 -35.31 17.31 -6.65
N ILE A 10 -35.52 16.09 -6.16
CA ILE A 10 -34.49 15.22 -5.61
C ILE A 10 -33.53 14.91 -6.77
N ILE A 11 -32.41 15.63 -6.83
CA ILE A 11 -31.27 15.21 -7.62
C ILE A 11 -30.67 14.04 -6.84
N LEU A 12 -31.11 12.83 -7.17
CA LEU A 12 -30.46 11.61 -6.72
C LEU A 12 -29.10 11.56 -7.43
N ALA A 13 -28.11 12.26 -6.87
CA ALA A 13 -26.71 12.00 -7.14
C ALA A 13 -26.43 10.60 -6.59
N SER A 14 -26.71 9.59 -7.41
CA SER A 14 -26.13 8.28 -7.21
C SER A 14 -24.63 8.47 -7.44
N ALA A 15 -23.92 8.73 -6.34
CA ALA A 15 -22.50 8.46 -6.30
C ALA A 15 -22.37 6.97 -6.61
N ILE A 16 -22.01 6.66 -7.84
CA ILE A 16 -21.51 5.33 -8.18
C ILE A 16 -20.18 5.27 -7.45
N SER A 17 -20.21 4.80 -6.20
CA SER A 17 -19.02 4.34 -5.54
C SER A 17 -18.55 3.14 -6.35
N ILE A 18 -17.63 3.39 -7.29
CA ILE A 18 -16.86 2.31 -7.89
C ILE A 18 -16.06 1.74 -6.72
N SER A 19 -16.55 0.63 -6.16
CA SER A 19 -15.80 -0.15 -5.18
C SER A 19 -14.55 -0.66 -5.89
N SER A 20 -13.48 0.10 -5.80
CA SER A 20 -12.19 -0.32 -6.30
C SER A 20 -11.70 -1.47 -5.43
N MET A 21 -11.42 -2.60 -6.08
CA MET A 21 -10.93 -3.77 -5.40
C MET A 21 -9.45 -3.55 -5.17
N ALA A 22 -9.05 -3.39 -3.91
CA ALA A 22 -7.64 -3.40 -3.56
C ALA A 22 -7.08 -4.80 -3.91
N GLU A 23 -6.01 -4.83 -4.68
CA GLU A 23 -5.34 -6.05 -5.09
C GLU A 23 -4.18 -6.35 -4.12
N GLY A 24 -4.13 -7.57 -3.62
CA GLY A 24 -3.04 -8.02 -2.77
C GLY A 24 -1.74 -8.12 -3.56
N VAL A 25 -0.68 -7.51 -3.05
CA VAL A 25 0.62 -7.46 -3.71
C VAL A 25 1.56 -8.51 -3.13
N LEU A 26 2.29 -9.19 -4.03
CA LEU A 26 3.31 -10.15 -3.62
C LEU A 26 4.41 -9.44 -2.82
N THR A 27 4.48 -9.76 -1.54
CA THR A 27 5.48 -9.23 -0.61
C THR A 27 6.47 -10.33 -0.25
N ARG A 28 7.77 -10.03 -0.36
CA ARG A 28 8.85 -10.97 -0.01
C ARG A 28 9.59 -10.48 1.22
N PHE A 29 9.83 -11.39 2.17
CA PHE A 29 10.51 -11.07 3.42
C PHE A 29 11.84 -11.82 3.54
N HIS A 30 12.86 -11.08 3.96
CA HIS A 30 14.24 -11.53 4.05
C HIS A 30 14.81 -11.20 5.44
N ARG A 31 15.75 -12.02 5.92
CA ARG A 31 16.48 -11.73 7.16
C ARG A 31 17.68 -10.85 6.85
N ILE A 32 17.87 -9.79 7.64
CA ILE A 32 19.10 -8.98 7.60
C ILE A 32 20.10 -9.67 8.52
N GLY A 33 21.08 -10.37 7.96
CA GLY A 33 22.06 -11.15 8.72
C GLY A 33 23.45 -10.51 8.78
N ASN A 34 24.18 -10.72 9.89
CA ASN A 34 25.63 -10.49 10.01
C ASN A 34 26.45 -11.78 9.73
N GLY A 35 25.91 -12.75 9.00
CA GLY A 35 26.47 -14.10 8.86
C GLY A 35 27.39 -14.28 7.64
N SER A 36 28.49 -15.04 7.83
CA SER A 36 29.53 -15.32 6.84
C SER A 36 29.00 -15.75 5.46
N ASN A 37 29.78 -15.43 4.41
CA ASN A 37 29.63 -15.65 2.96
C ASN A 37 29.30 -17.09 2.45
N ARG A 38 28.74 -17.97 3.28
CA ARG A 38 28.23 -19.27 2.88
C ARG A 38 26.75 -19.11 2.58
N GLU A 39 26.42 -19.23 1.31
CA GLU A 39 25.04 -19.26 0.81
C GLU A 39 24.33 -20.47 1.44
N VAL A 40 23.49 -20.21 2.43
CA VAL A 40 22.63 -21.23 3.05
C VAL A 40 21.25 -21.01 2.48
N ASP A 41 20.75 -21.98 1.71
CA ASP A 41 19.38 -22.00 1.21
C ASP A 41 18.42 -22.13 2.40
N ARG A 42 17.80 -21.01 2.80
CA ARG A 42 16.82 -20.94 3.88
C ARG A 42 15.47 -20.60 3.28
N ALA A 43 14.44 -21.31 3.73
CA ALA A 43 13.06 -21.01 3.35
C ALA A 43 12.73 -19.53 3.59
N SER A 44 11.99 -18.93 2.63
CA SER A 44 11.48 -17.57 2.74
C SER A 44 10.73 -17.36 4.05
N MET A 45 10.90 -16.20 4.65
CA MET A 45 10.16 -15.83 5.85
C MET A 45 8.71 -15.51 5.49
N HIS A 46 7.79 -15.86 6.38
CA HIS A 46 6.39 -15.47 6.28
C HIS A 46 6.03 -14.64 7.52
N LEU A 47 5.69 -13.38 7.30
CA LEU A 47 5.20 -12.46 8.33
C LEU A 47 3.73 -12.16 8.04
N PRO A 48 2.87 -11.99 9.07
CA PRO A 48 1.47 -11.63 8.92
C PRO A 48 1.33 -10.14 8.57
N ILE A 49 1.91 -9.76 7.44
CA ILE A 49 1.94 -8.40 6.89
C ILE A 49 1.49 -8.49 5.44
N THR A 50 0.54 -7.63 5.08
CA THR A 50 -0.04 -7.53 3.74
C THR A 50 0.19 -6.14 3.19
N VAL A 51 0.56 -6.08 1.92
CA VAL A 51 0.57 -4.86 1.12
C VAL A 51 -0.53 -4.98 0.09
N ASP A 52 -1.50 -4.07 0.14
CA ASP A 52 -2.60 -4.00 -0.82
C ASP A 52 -2.47 -2.71 -1.63
N TYR A 53 -2.79 -2.77 -2.92
CA TYR A 53 -2.82 -1.60 -3.80
C TYR A 53 -4.19 -1.43 -4.44
N ASP A 54 -4.76 -0.24 -4.30
CA ASP A 54 -5.95 0.18 -5.03
C ASP A 54 -5.55 1.06 -6.23
N PRO A 55 -5.62 0.54 -7.46
CA PRO A 55 -5.26 1.29 -8.66
C PRO A 55 -6.23 2.44 -8.99
N ALA A 56 -7.49 2.39 -8.54
CA ALA A 56 -8.45 3.44 -8.84
C ALA A 56 -8.21 4.69 -7.99
N SER A 57 -7.83 4.50 -6.72
CA SER A 57 -7.53 5.60 -5.80
C SER A 57 -6.04 5.93 -5.72
N GLY A 58 -5.16 5.06 -6.26
CA GLY A 58 -3.71 5.21 -6.12
C GLY A 58 -3.25 5.03 -4.67
N ILE A 59 -3.97 4.24 -3.87
CA ILE A 59 -3.68 4.06 -2.45
C ILE A 59 -2.98 2.72 -2.24
N ILE A 60 -1.80 2.78 -1.63
CA ILE A 60 -1.11 1.62 -1.06
C ILE A 60 -1.49 1.53 0.42
N LYS A 61 -1.84 0.32 0.88
CA LYS A 61 -2.12 0.05 2.28
C LYS A 61 -1.20 -1.05 2.79
N VAL A 62 -0.50 -0.77 3.89
CA VAL A 62 0.33 -1.76 4.58
C VAL A 62 -0.34 -2.12 5.90
N THR A 63 -0.75 -3.38 6.04
CA THR A 63 -1.46 -3.88 7.22
C THR A 63 -0.65 -4.99 7.86
N GLY A 64 -0.61 -5.04 9.19
CA GLY A 64 0.01 -6.14 9.91
C GLY A 64 -0.44 -6.19 11.37
N GLU A 65 -0.02 -7.23 12.08
CA GLU A 65 -0.30 -7.35 13.51
C GLU A 65 0.31 -6.19 14.31
N GLU A 66 -0.44 -5.65 15.28
CA GLU A 66 0.01 -4.51 16.12
C GLU A 66 1.24 -4.82 16.98
N SER A 67 1.52 -6.11 17.21
CA SER A 67 2.69 -6.59 17.95
C SER A 67 3.99 -6.48 17.16
N ILE A 68 3.93 -6.25 15.85
CA ILE A 68 5.09 -6.16 14.97
C ILE A 68 5.54 -4.71 14.86
N GLU A 69 6.73 -4.43 15.40
CA GLU A 69 7.40 -3.15 15.22
C GLU A 69 8.15 -3.15 13.89
N ALA A 70 7.71 -2.29 12.96
CA ALA A 70 8.36 -2.07 11.68
C ALA A 70 8.04 -0.70 11.11
N GLU A 71 8.99 -0.13 10.38
CA GLU A 71 8.83 1.09 9.60
C GLU A 71 8.58 0.77 8.13
N VAL A 72 7.90 1.68 7.42
CA VAL A 72 7.46 1.51 6.03
C VAL A 72 7.94 2.71 5.21
N TYR A 73 8.55 2.41 4.07
CA TYR A 73 8.93 3.39 3.05
C TYR A 73 8.24 3.05 1.73
N VAL A 74 7.75 4.07 1.04
CA VAL A 74 7.30 3.98 -0.35
C VAL A 74 8.25 4.79 -1.20
N CYS A 75 8.81 4.17 -2.23
CA CYS A 75 9.75 4.79 -3.15
C CYS A 75 9.26 4.67 -4.60
N ASP A 76 9.60 5.66 -5.42
CA ASP A 76 9.46 5.55 -6.86
C ASP A 76 10.53 4.62 -7.48
N SER A 77 10.43 4.40 -8.79
CA SER A 77 11.41 3.60 -9.55
C SER A 77 12.85 4.15 -9.55
N ALA A 78 13.05 5.43 -9.22
CA ALA A 78 14.37 6.05 -9.08
C ALA A 78 14.93 5.89 -7.65
N GLY A 79 14.15 5.31 -6.73
CA GLY A 79 14.51 5.15 -5.32
C GLY A 79 14.25 6.41 -4.48
N GLN A 80 13.56 7.41 -5.01
CA GLN A 80 13.15 8.58 -4.24
C GLN A 80 11.99 8.23 -3.32
N VAL A 81 12.12 8.59 -2.04
CA VAL A 81 11.07 8.35 -1.04
C VAL A 81 9.89 9.28 -1.29
N GLU A 82 8.73 8.69 -1.54
CA GLU A 82 7.44 9.37 -1.70
C GLU A 82 6.57 9.25 -0.45
N GLY A 83 6.81 8.25 0.39
CA GLY A 83 6.05 8.01 1.63
C GLY A 83 6.87 7.36 2.72
N TYR A 84 6.56 7.69 3.97
CA TYR A 84 7.19 7.10 5.16
C TYR A 84 6.18 6.96 6.31
N SER A 85 6.25 5.86 7.04
CA SER A 85 5.56 5.65 8.31
C SER A 85 6.48 4.93 9.30
N PRO A 86 6.58 5.38 10.56
CA PRO A 86 7.36 4.67 11.59
C PRO A 86 6.69 3.39 12.08
N THR A 87 5.45 3.10 11.65
CA THR A 87 4.68 1.91 12.04
C THR A 87 3.99 1.28 10.83
N LEU A 88 3.63 0.00 10.98
CA LEU A 88 2.64 -0.67 10.15
C LEU A 88 1.25 -0.01 10.27
N ASN A 89 0.26 -0.56 9.57
CA ASN A 89 -1.13 -0.09 9.56
C ASN A 89 -1.25 1.35 9.03
N SER A 90 -0.56 1.60 7.91
CA SER A 90 -0.44 2.90 7.26
C SER A 90 -0.94 2.86 5.82
N SER A 91 -1.30 4.03 5.29
CA SER A 91 -1.75 4.22 3.91
C SER A 91 -0.95 5.34 3.24
N PHE A 92 -0.64 5.15 1.97
CA PHE A 92 0.14 6.08 1.15
C PHE A 92 -0.60 6.33 -0.16
N SER A 93 -0.61 7.58 -0.62
CA SER A 93 -1.14 7.92 -1.94
C SER A 93 0.01 8.13 -2.90
N ILE A 94 0.00 7.39 -4.01
CA ILE A 94 0.92 7.57 -5.13
C ILE A 94 0.20 8.26 -6.27
N SER A 95 0.85 9.25 -6.87
CA SER A 95 0.28 10.06 -7.97
C SER A 95 1.12 10.03 -9.24
N SER A 96 2.39 9.64 -9.12
CA SER A 96 3.28 9.38 -10.23
C SER A 96 2.89 8.06 -10.91
N PRO A 97 2.85 7.99 -12.25
CA PRO A 97 2.74 6.73 -12.97
C PRO A 97 4.08 5.98 -12.93
N GLY A 98 4.06 4.66 -13.12
CA GLY A 98 5.27 3.82 -13.13
C GLY A 98 5.35 2.87 -11.94
N ILE A 99 6.47 2.15 -11.79
CA ILE A 99 6.64 1.16 -10.72
C ILE A 99 6.99 1.87 -9.42
N HIS A 100 6.37 1.42 -8.32
CA HIS A 100 6.71 1.84 -6.96
C HIS A 100 7.16 0.64 -6.15
N TYR A 101 7.98 0.92 -5.13
CA TYR A 101 8.47 -0.09 -4.20
C TYR A 101 8.03 0.24 -2.79
N VAL A 102 7.53 -0.76 -2.08
CA VAL A 102 7.28 -0.68 -0.64
C VAL A 102 8.38 -1.45 0.06
N TYR A 103 9.10 -0.78 0.95
CA TYR A 103 10.09 -1.41 1.84
C TYR A 103 9.57 -1.38 3.27
N ILE A 104 9.67 -2.51 3.96
CA ILE A 104 9.24 -2.68 5.35
C ILE A 104 10.46 -3.13 6.14
N TYR A 105 10.87 -2.39 7.16
CA TYR A 105 12.03 -2.74 7.99
C TYR A 105 11.60 -3.03 9.42
N GLY A 106 11.95 -4.21 9.91
CA GLY A 106 11.83 -4.57 11.31
C GLY A 106 13.16 -5.08 11.87
N ASP A 107 13.18 -5.42 13.15
CA ASP A 107 14.43 -5.85 13.81
C ASP A 107 14.98 -7.15 13.22
N GLY A 108 16.09 -7.04 12.48
CA GLY A 108 16.77 -8.16 11.83
C GLY A 108 16.10 -8.68 10.57
N TRP A 109 15.16 -7.95 9.96
CA TRP A 109 14.50 -8.34 8.71
C TRP A 109 14.03 -7.17 7.86
N CYS A 110 13.85 -7.43 6.56
CA CYS A 110 13.20 -6.51 5.63
C CYS A 110 12.16 -7.22 4.76
N GLY A 111 11.14 -6.48 4.35
CA GLY A 111 10.15 -6.85 3.36
C GLY A 111 10.21 -5.92 2.16
N GLU A 112 9.94 -6.46 0.98
CA GLU A 112 9.82 -5.71 -0.27
C GLU A 112 8.54 -6.11 -1.02
N ALA A 113 7.85 -5.12 -1.58
CA ALA A 113 6.75 -5.33 -2.52
C ALA A 113 6.91 -4.38 -3.71
N GLU A 114 6.62 -4.90 -4.90
CA GLU A 114 6.62 -4.13 -6.14
C GLU A 114 5.18 -3.80 -6.52
N ILE A 115 4.87 -2.51 -6.62
CA ILE A 115 3.56 -2.02 -7.02
C ILE A 115 3.64 -1.66 -8.51
N PRO A 116 2.89 -2.35 -9.39
CA PRO A 116 2.73 -1.91 -10.76
C PRO A 116 1.86 -0.65 -10.74
N GLY A 117 2.46 0.54 -10.79
CA GLY A 117 1.66 1.76 -10.75
C GLY A 117 0.82 1.93 -12.01
N ASN A 118 -0.14 2.84 -11.91
CA ASN A 118 -1.17 3.02 -12.93
C ASN A 118 -0.55 3.27 -14.31
N THR A 119 -0.95 2.44 -15.28
CA THR A 119 -0.78 2.77 -16.70
C THR A 119 -1.98 3.66 -17.07
N ILE A 120 -1.74 4.96 -17.22
CA ILE A 120 -2.76 5.93 -17.65
C ILE A 120 -3.18 5.65 -19.10
#